data_AF-A0A847MUS9-F1
#
_entry.id   AF-A0A847MUS9-F1
#
_cell.length_a   1.000
_cell.length_b   1.000
_cell.length_c   1.000
_cell.angle_alpha   90.00
_cell.angle_beta   90.00
_cell.angle_gamma   90.00
#
_symmetry.space_group_name_H-M   'P 1'
#
loop_
_entity.id
_entity.type
_entity.pdbx_description
1 polymer ?
#
loop_
_entity_poly.entity_id
_entity_poly.type
_entity_poly.pdbx_seq_one_letter_code
_entity_poly.pdbx_strand_id
1 'polypeptide(L)'
;MRKSPVQEKPPYPLSSVDNALRLLQLLRDGGAWRLSDCAEELAVAPSTAHRLLSMLVYRGFAMRDDDRNYVAGPALGAPVVDAPWVPRLREIAADILRSLSQDLGETVNLVHRVGSSVRFIESVQTSAAMRVGDRTGSVLSAAEASGGKALLALEPPERVRSLFAGGAAGLSGQALSEREIDRLARDLEGVRRVGYAVNREDTEPGVGAVGVALVLPDGHPLAGLSVSAPVRRLSHLLTPPAIARLFAARDDLTTRAAHLDPPLVASTGRDLGLTAPTAPGGNGAMTHHKNATSEAVVATDRAARYGKQLASHLGRKATAEWDEENGSGAIVFGEDRGHAELVVQEDGLLMRVYAAAGAEDNLEDVLGRHLVRFGSRDELVVSWTRADGSAGTEQRLTEDS
;
A
#
# COMPACT_ATOMS: atom_id res chain seq x y z
N MET A 1 20.30 -2.81 -26.66
CA MET A 1 19.00 -3.49 -26.91
C MET A 1 19.24 -5.00 -26.96
N ARG A 2 18.84 -5.78 -25.94
CA ARG A 2 18.75 -7.24 -26.08
C ARG A 2 17.47 -7.54 -26.88
N LYS A 3 17.59 -8.16 -28.05
CA LYS A 3 16.42 -8.63 -28.82
C LYS A 3 15.73 -9.73 -28.01
N SER A 4 14.44 -9.57 -27.73
CA SER A 4 13.65 -10.63 -27.10
C SER A 4 13.65 -11.87 -28.01
N PRO A 5 13.96 -13.07 -27.50
CA PRO A 5 13.91 -14.28 -28.30
C PRO A 5 12.48 -14.53 -28.80
N VAL A 6 12.34 -15.05 -30.02
CA VAL A 6 11.06 -15.53 -30.56
C VAL A 6 10.57 -16.67 -29.66
N GLN A 7 9.37 -16.54 -29.11
CA GLN A 7 8.80 -17.57 -28.25
C GLN A 7 8.25 -18.71 -29.12
N GLU A 8 8.83 -19.90 -29.00
CA GLU A 8 8.35 -21.14 -29.64
C GLU A 8 7.39 -21.90 -28.72
N LYS A 9 6.47 -22.68 -29.30
CA LYS A 9 5.55 -23.52 -28.52
C LYS A 9 6.35 -24.56 -27.73
N PRO A 10 6.10 -24.73 -26.42
CA PRO A 10 6.85 -25.70 -25.62
C PRO A 10 6.68 -27.13 -26.16
N PRO A 11 7.70 -28.00 -26.01
CA PRO A 11 7.68 -29.37 -26.54
C PRO A 11 6.58 -30.25 -25.93
N TYR A 12 6.09 -29.90 -24.74
CA TYR A 12 4.98 -30.58 -24.06
C TYR A 12 3.91 -29.56 -23.67
N PRO A 13 3.05 -29.13 -24.62
CA PRO A 13 2.06 -28.10 -24.35
C PRO A 13 0.91 -28.66 -23.50
N LEU A 14 0.63 -28.02 -22.38
CA LEU A 14 -0.54 -28.31 -21.56
C LEU A 14 -1.75 -27.55 -22.13
N SER A 15 -2.62 -28.26 -22.83
CA SER A 15 -3.78 -27.67 -23.53
C SER A 15 -4.73 -26.90 -22.62
N SER A 16 -4.90 -27.33 -21.36
CA SER A 16 -5.71 -26.61 -20.37
C SER A 16 -5.13 -25.25 -20.01
N VAL A 17 -3.81 -25.16 -19.87
CA VAL A 17 -3.11 -23.90 -19.56
C VAL A 17 -3.12 -22.98 -20.78
N ASP A 18 -2.82 -23.51 -21.96
CA ASP A 18 -2.87 -22.78 -23.22
C ASP A 18 -4.28 -22.18 -23.46
N ASN A 19 -5.32 -22.98 -23.29
CA ASN A 19 -6.71 -22.53 -23.45
C ASN A 19 -7.13 -21.50 -22.39
N ALA A 20 -6.64 -21.62 -21.16
CA ALA A 20 -6.87 -20.59 -20.12
C ALA A 20 -6.21 -19.26 -20.50
N LEU A 21 -4.97 -19.29 -21.00
CA LEU A 21 -4.25 -18.09 -21.44
C LEU A 21 -4.87 -17.44 -22.68
N ARG A 22 -5.34 -18.25 -23.64
CA ARG A 22 -6.09 -17.77 -24.80
C ARG A 22 -7.42 -17.12 -24.39
N LEU A 23 -8.16 -17.72 -23.46
CA LEU A 23 -9.36 -17.11 -22.88
C LEU A 23 -9.08 -15.74 -22.26
N LEU A 24 -7.97 -15.61 -21.52
CA LEU A 24 -7.58 -14.33 -20.94
C LEU A 24 -7.35 -13.26 -22.01
N GLN A 25 -6.70 -13.62 -23.12
CA GLN A 25 -6.49 -12.72 -24.26
C GLN A 25 -7.82 -12.32 -24.91
N LEU A 26 -8.73 -13.28 -25.14
CA LEU A 26 -10.05 -13.03 -25.72
C LEU A 26 -10.89 -12.08 -24.87
N LEU A 27 -10.93 -12.30 -23.55
CA LEU A 27 -11.67 -11.44 -22.63
C LEU A 27 -11.06 -10.04 -22.52
N ARG A 28 -9.72 -9.94 -22.54
CA ARG A 28 -9.02 -8.65 -22.51
C ARG A 28 -9.29 -7.82 -23.76
N ASP A 29 -9.24 -8.46 -24.93
CA ASP A 29 -9.18 -7.76 -26.22
C ASP A 29 -10.57 -7.63 -26.87
N GLY A 30 -11.52 -8.53 -26.54
CA GLY A 30 -12.84 -8.60 -27.16
C GLY A 30 -14.03 -8.14 -26.29
N GLY A 31 -13.82 -7.78 -25.02
CA GLY A 31 -14.89 -7.31 -24.14
C GLY A 31 -15.76 -8.44 -23.60
N ALA A 32 -17.04 -8.48 -23.97
CA ALA A 32 -18.05 -9.41 -23.43
C ALA A 32 -18.30 -10.61 -24.35
N TRP A 33 -18.19 -11.82 -23.79
CA TRP A 33 -18.28 -13.09 -24.53
C TRP A 33 -19.28 -14.07 -23.92
N ARG A 34 -20.04 -14.78 -24.76
CA ARG A 34 -20.88 -15.89 -24.28
C ARG A 34 -20.04 -17.16 -24.14
N LEU A 35 -20.51 -18.08 -23.29
CA LEU A 35 -19.87 -19.39 -23.10
C LEU A 35 -19.75 -20.17 -24.41
N SER A 36 -20.78 -20.13 -25.26
CA SER A 36 -20.80 -20.78 -26.58
C SER A 36 -19.67 -20.26 -27.46
N ASP A 37 -19.51 -18.94 -27.50
CA ASP A 37 -18.60 -18.24 -28.39
C ASP A 37 -17.16 -18.48 -27.93
N CYS A 38 -16.92 -18.49 -26.61
CA CYS A 38 -15.64 -18.91 -26.04
C CYS A 38 -15.29 -20.37 -26.37
N ALA A 39 -16.26 -21.29 -26.34
CA ALA A 39 -16.02 -22.70 -26.63
C ALA A 39 -15.68 -22.92 -28.10
N GLU A 40 -16.38 -22.21 -28.99
CA GLU A 40 -16.13 -22.21 -30.44
C GLU A 40 -14.75 -21.65 -30.78
N GLU A 41 -14.40 -20.47 -30.24
CA GLU A 41 -13.12 -19.81 -30.49
C GLU A 41 -11.91 -20.62 -29.99
N LEU A 42 -12.07 -21.32 -28.86
CA LEU A 42 -11.05 -22.22 -28.34
C LEU A 42 -11.01 -23.58 -29.05
N ALA A 43 -12.02 -23.91 -29.86
CA ALA A 43 -12.27 -25.23 -30.43
C ALA A 43 -12.32 -26.35 -29.37
N VAL A 44 -13.08 -26.12 -28.28
CA VAL A 44 -13.26 -27.10 -27.19
C VAL A 44 -14.74 -27.35 -26.90
N ALA A 45 -15.03 -28.44 -26.20
CA ALA A 45 -16.40 -28.70 -25.72
C ALA A 45 -16.87 -27.59 -24.75
N PRO A 46 -18.17 -27.23 -24.75
CA PRO A 46 -18.73 -26.22 -23.82
C PRO A 46 -18.44 -26.52 -22.35
N SER A 47 -18.40 -27.79 -21.95
CA SER A 47 -18.06 -28.22 -20.60
C SER A 47 -16.61 -27.88 -20.21
N THR A 48 -15.66 -27.95 -21.16
CA THR A 48 -14.26 -27.57 -20.96
C THR A 48 -14.14 -26.06 -20.83
N ALA A 49 -14.73 -25.30 -21.75
CA ALA A 49 -14.73 -23.83 -21.66
C ALA A 49 -15.37 -23.35 -20.35
N HIS A 50 -16.47 -23.96 -19.93
CA HIS A 50 -17.14 -23.64 -18.66
C HIS A 50 -16.22 -23.87 -17.47
N ARG A 51 -15.51 -25.00 -17.40
CA ARG A 51 -14.58 -25.29 -16.30
C ARG A 51 -13.41 -24.30 -16.26
N LEU A 52 -12.86 -23.94 -17.42
CA LEU A 52 -11.78 -22.96 -17.51
C LEU A 52 -12.27 -21.57 -17.06
N LEU A 53 -13.37 -21.10 -17.62
CA LEU A 53 -13.99 -19.82 -17.25
C LEU A 53 -14.40 -19.77 -15.78
N SER A 54 -14.90 -20.88 -15.22
CA SER A 54 -15.21 -20.97 -13.78
C SER A 54 -13.96 -20.74 -12.93
N MET A 55 -12.81 -21.31 -13.32
CA MET A 55 -11.56 -21.08 -12.59
C MET A 55 -11.00 -19.66 -12.80
N LEU A 56 -11.16 -19.10 -14.00
CA LEU A 56 -10.77 -17.70 -14.26
C LEU A 56 -11.63 -16.73 -13.46
N VAL A 57 -12.94 -16.97 -13.35
CA VAL A 57 -13.86 -16.22 -12.48
C VAL A 57 -13.46 -16.38 -11.03
N TYR A 58 -13.22 -17.62 -10.57
CA TYR A 58 -12.80 -17.90 -9.21
C TYR A 58 -11.50 -17.17 -8.82
N ARG A 59 -10.57 -16.99 -9.76
CA ARG A 59 -9.31 -16.26 -9.55
C ARG A 59 -9.40 -14.76 -9.86
N GLY A 60 -10.58 -14.24 -10.18
CA GLY A 60 -10.81 -12.82 -10.47
C GLY A 60 -10.27 -12.32 -11.82
N PHE A 61 -9.86 -13.23 -12.70
CA PHE A 61 -9.37 -12.94 -14.04
C PHE A 61 -10.49 -12.79 -15.08
N ALA A 62 -11.68 -13.30 -14.76
CA ALA A 62 -12.91 -13.08 -15.50
C ALA A 62 -14.02 -12.69 -14.51
N MET A 63 -15.08 -12.06 -14.99
CA MET A 63 -16.31 -11.85 -14.23
C MET A 63 -17.52 -12.04 -15.14
N ARG A 64 -18.72 -12.10 -14.57
CA ARG A 64 -19.96 -12.06 -15.34
C ARG A 64 -20.57 -10.66 -15.28
N ASP A 65 -20.99 -10.15 -16.42
CA ASP A 65 -21.82 -8.93 -16.50
C ASP A 65 -23.29 -9.25 -16.16
N ASP A 66 -24.14 -8.23 -16.18
CA ASP A 66 -25.57 -8.35 -15.88
C ASP A 66 -26.31 -9.28 -16.86
N ASP A 67 -25.82 -9.37 -18.10
CA ASP A 67 -26.32 -10.24 -19.17
C ASP A 67 -25.75 -11.67 -19.11
N ARG A 68 -24.97 -11.98 -18.07
CA ARG A 68 -24.27 -13.26 -17.84
C ARG A 68 -23.20 -13.60 -18.89
N ASN A 69 -22.75 -12.63 -19.67
CA ASN A 69 -21.56 -12.79 -20.50
C ASN A 69 -20.31 -12.74 -19.62
N TYR A 70 -19.23 -13.35 -20.10
CA TYR A 70 -17.93 -13.29 -19.48
C TYR A 70 -17.19 -12.06 -19.98
N VAL A 71 -16.67 -11.25 -19.07
CA VAL A 71 -15.81 -10.09 -19.35
C VAL A 71 -14.49 -10.22 -18.59
N ALA A 72 -13.50 -9.40 -18.96
CA ALA A 72 -12.23 -9.31 -18.23
C ALA A 72 -12.47 -8.97 -16.76
N GLY A 73 -11.88 -9.76 -15.86
CA GLY A 73 -11.94 -9.51 -14.43
C GLY A 73 -10.84 -8.53 -13.97
N PRO A 74 -11.00 -7.86 -12.81
CA PRO A 74 -10.04 -6.87 -12.31
C PRO A 74 -8.59 -7.38 -12.18
N ALA A 75 -8.38 -8.68 -11.95
CA ALA A 75 -7.04 -9.25 -11.82
C ALA A 75 -6.23 -9.18 -13.13
N LEU A 76 -6.89 -9.06 -14.28
CA LEU A 76 -6.24 -8.98 -15.60
C LEU A 76 -5.59 -7.62 -15.86
N GLY A 77 -6.17 -6.55 -15.32
CA GLY A 77 -5.66 -5.18 -15.40
C GLY A 77 -4.90 -4.72 -14.16
N ALA A 78 -4.83 -5.57 -13.13
CA ALA A 78 -4.18 -5.20 -11.87
C ALA A 78 -2.67 -5.00 -12.09
N PRO A 79 -2.10 -3.85 -11.66
CA PRO A 79 -0.67 -3.58 -11.82
C PRO A 79 0.17 -4.63 -11.09
N VAL A 80 1.38 -4.87 -11.62
CA VAL A 80 2.40 -5.67 -10.92
C VAL A 80 2.67 -5.02 -9.58
N VAL A 81 2.50 -5.79 -8.50
CA VAL A 81 2.79 -5.29 -7.17
C VAL A 81 4.30 -5.28 -7.02
N ASP A 82 4.92 -4.10 -7.06
CA ASP A 82 6.33 -3.90 -6.67
C ASP A 82 6.45 -3.93 -5.14
N ALA A 83 6.08 -5.07 -4.55
CA ALA A 83 6.06 -5.31 -3.12
C ALA A 83 6.91 -6.54 -2.78
N PRO A 84 8.25 -6.42 -2.82
CA PRO A 84 9.16 -7.52 -2.48
C PRO A 84 8.98 -8.03 -1.04
N TRP A 85 8.30 -7.28 -0.18
CA TRP A 85 7.95 -7.67 1.19
C TRP A 85 6.77 -8.64 1.28
N VAL A 86 5.92 -8.77 0.24
CA VAL A 86 4.71 -9.61 0.31
C VAL A 86 5.04 -11.07 0.65
N PRO A 87 6.02 -11.75 0.00
CA PRO A 87 6.41 -13.10 0.38
C PRO A 87 6.80 -13.21 1.86
N ARG A 88 7.60 -12.25 2.36
CA ARG A 88 8.04 -12.26 3.75
C ARG A 88 6.90 -12.00 4.74
N LEU A 89 5.97 -11.09 4.41
CA LEU A 89 4.79 -10.86 5.23
C LEU A 89 3.91 -12.11 5.30
N ARG A 90 3.75 -12.85 4.19
CA ARG A 90 3.00 -14.11 4.18
C ARG A 90 3.62 -15.16 5.10
N GLU A 91 4.95 -15.29 5.09
CA GLU A 91 5.67 -16.17 6.01
C GLU A 91 5.42 -15.80 7.47
N ILE A 92 5.54 -14.52 7.82
CA ILE A 92 5.32 -14.01 9.17
C ILE A 92 3.86 -14.21 9.62
N ALA A 93 2.92 -13.97 8.72
CA ALA A 93 1.49 -14.04 9.01
C ALA A 93 0.96 -15.48 9.13
N ALA A 94 1.63 -16.48 8.52
CA ALA A 94 1.07 -17.82 8.34
C ALA A 94 0.52 -18.46 9.62
N ASP A 95 1.27 -18.42 10.73
CA ASP A 95 0.82 -18.99 12.01
C ASP A 95 -0.29 -18.18 12.66
N ILE A 96 -0.22 -16.84 12.58
CA ILE A 96 -1.21 -15.92 13.15
C ILE A 96 -2.56 -16.10 12.46
N LEU A 97 -2.58 -16.15 11.12
CA LEU A 97 -3.81 -16.34 10.36
C LEU A 97 -4.43 -17.72 10.62
N ARG A 98 -3.60 -18.76 10.76
CA ARG A 98 -4.07 -20.11 11.15
C ARG A 98 -4.71 -20.12 12.53
N SER A 99 -4.03 -19.54 13.52
CA SER A 99 -4.55 -19.45 14.90
C SER A 99 -5.86 -18.67 14.93
N LEU A 100 -5.92 -17.51 14.26
CA LEU A 100 -7.13 -16.69 14.23
C LEU A 100 -8.30 -17.39 13.53
N SER A 101 -8.04 -18.12 12.45
CA SER A 101 -9.06 -18.90 11.74
C SER A 101 -9.61 -20.04 12.61
N GLN A 102 -8.73 -20.72 13.37
CA GLN A 102 -9.13 -21.77 14.31
C GLN A 102 -9.95 -21.20 15.49
N ASP A 103 -9.50 -20.09 16.08
CA ASP A 103 -10.16 -19.45 17.22
C ASP A 103 -11.56 -18.94 16.87
N LEU A 104 -11.71 -18.30 15.70
CA LEU A 104 -12.98 -17.70 15.28
C LEU A 104 -13.85 -18.65 14.45
N GLY A 105 -13.28 -19.76 13.97
CA GLY A 105 -13.97 -20.75 13.15
C GLY A 105 -14.32 -20.26 11.73
N GLU A 106 -13.69 -19.19 11.25
CA GLU A 106 -14.02 -18.52 9.98
C GLU A 106 -12.78 -18.30 9.09
N THR A 107 -13.01 -17.88 7.85
CA THR A 107 -11.93 -17.66 6.87
C THR A 107 -11.23 -16.33 7.17
N VAL A 108 -9.90 -16.36 7.31
CA VAL A 108 -9.09 -15.16 7.57
C VAL A 108 -8.33 -14.79 6.30
N ASN A 109 -8.31 -13.49 5.97
CA ASN A 109 -7.64 -12.97 4.80
C ASN A 109 -6.66 -11.86 5.16
N LEU A 110 -5.53 -11.86 4.47
CA LEU A 110 -4.59 -10.75 4.45
C LEU A 110 -4.66 -10.09 3.07
N VAL A 111 -4.81 -8.77 3.05
CA VAL A 111 -4.97 -7.99 1.82
C VAL A 111 -3.96 -6.85 1.73
N HIS A 112 -3.58 -6.49 0.51
CA HIS A 112 -2.77 -5.31 0.24
C HIS A 112 -3.54 -4.38 -0.70
N ARG A 113 -3.62 -3.09 -0.37
CA ARG A 113 -4.33 -2.09 -1.18
C ARG A 113 -3.40 -1.48 -2.22
N VAL A 114 -3.88 -1.43 -3.45
CA VAL A 114 -3.24 -0.71 -4.56
C VAL A 114 -4.28 0.20 -5.19
N GLY A 115 -4.14 1.51 -4.96
CA GLY A 115 -5.12 2.50 -5.42
C GLY A 115 -6.51 2.28 -4.82
N SER A 116 -7.52 2.11 -5.69
CA SER A 116 -8.93 1.85 -5.36
C SER A 116 -9.27 0.36 -5.21
N SER A 117 -8.29 -0.54 -5.32
CA SER A 117 -8.49 -1.98 -5.21
C SER A 117 -7.69 -2.59 -4.07
N VAL A 118 -8.13 -3.76 -3.60
CA VAL A 118 -7.36 -4.62 -2.71
C VAL A 118 -7.07 -5.96 -3.36
N ARG A 119 -5.84 -6.44 -3.20
CA ARG A 119 -5.43 -7.78 -3.57
C ARG A 119 -5.36 -8.66 -2.33
N PHE A 120 -5.94 -9.84 -2.42
CA PHE A 120 -5.85 -10.88 -1.39
C PHE A 120 -4.50 -11.59 -1.54
N ILE A 121 -3.60 -11.38 -0.58
CA ILE A 121 -2.24 -11.94 -0.63
C ILE A 121 -2.15 -13.29 0.08
N GLU A 122 -3.03 -13.55 1.05
CA GLU A 122 -3.16 -14.84 1.75
C GLU A 122 -4.60 -15.04 2.23
N SER A 123 -5.07 -16.28 2.18
CA SER A 123 -6.39 -16.67 2.69
C SER A 123 -6.30 -18.03 3.40
N VAL A 124 -6.58 -18.03 4.70
CA VAL A 124 -6.65 -19.26 5.50
C VAL A 124 -8.11 -19.61 5.74
N GLN A 125 -8.53 -20.75 5.18
CA GLN A 125 -9.90 -21.25 5.33
C GLN A 125 -10.09 -22.00 6.66
N THR A 126 -11.28 -21.85 7.24
CA THR A 126 -11.78 -22.74 8.28
C THR A 126 -12.06 -24.15 7.72
N SER A 127 -12.10 -25.15 8.59
CA SER A 127 -12.53 -26.53 8.24
C SER A 127 -14.06 -26.68 8.15
N ALA A 128 -14.84 -25.65 8.46
CA ALA A 128 -16.29 -25.69 8.39
C ALA A 128 -16.80 -26.00 6.97
N ALA A 129 -17.90 -26.77 6.88
CA ALA A 129 -18.52 -27.14 5.61
C ALA A 129 -19.07 -25.92 4.86
N MET A 130 -19.76 -25.02 5.58
CA MET A 130 -20.23 -23.74 5.04
C MET A 130 -19.28 -22.62 5.48
N ARG A 131 -18.45 -22.17 4.54
CA ARG A 131 -17.41 -21.17 4.76
C ARG A 131 -17.26 -20.27 3.54
N VAL A 132 -16.54 -19.17 3.74
CA VAL A 132 -16.09 -18.31 2.65
C VAL A 132 -14.83 -18.93 2.02
N GLY A 133 -14.78 -18.97 0.69
CA GLY A 133 -13.71 -19.62 -0.08
C GLY A 133 -12.35 -18.93 0.00
N ASP A 134 -11.35 -19.53 -0.64
CA ASP A 134 -9.98 -19.01 -0.72
C ASP A 134 -9.98 -17.88 -1.75
N ARG A 135 -9.53 -16.71 -1.34
CA ARG A 135 -9.47 -15.53 -2.20
C ARG A 135 -8.06 -15.18 -2.63
N THR A 136 -7.05 -15.97 -2.28
CA THR A 136 -5.65 -15.70 -2.65
C THR A 136 -5.52 -15.42 -4.15
N GLY A 137 -4.94 -14.25 -4.46
CA GLY A 137 -4.76 -13.73 -5.81
C GLY A 137 -5.90 -12.83 -6.33
N SER A 138 -7.09 -12.92 -5.73
CA SER A 138 -8.27 -12.13 -6.13
C SER A 138 -8.05 -10.65 -5.89
N VAL A 139 -8.72 -9.83 -6.71
CA VAL A 139 -8.71 -8.37 -6.63
C VAL A 139 -10.14 -7.88 -6.51
N LEU A 140 -10.45 -7.14 -5.46
CA LEU A 140 -11.78 -6.57 -5.19
C LEU A 140 -11.70 -5.06 -4.97
N SER A 141 -12.84 -4.38 -4.96
CA SER A 141 -12.93 -2.98 -4.56
C SER A 141 -12.42 -2.76 -3.14
N ALA A 142 -11.58 -1.75 -2.95
CA ALA A 142 -11.20 -1.32 -1.60
C ALA A 142 -12.38 -0.68 -0.86
N ALA A 143 -13.39 -0.16 -1.57
CA ALA A 143 -14.59 0.42 -0.96
C ALA A 143 -15.55 -0.64 -0.38
N GLU A 144 -15.53 -1.85 -0.93
CA GLU A 144 -16.44 -2.93 -0.53
C GLU A 144 -15.78 -3.89 0.48
N ALA A 145 -14.53 -4.27 0.24
CA ALA A 145 -13.81 -5.20 1.08
C ALA A 145 -13.49 -4.58 2.45
N SER A 146 -13.80 -5.29 3.55
CA SER A 146 -13.57 -4.76 4.92
C SER A 146 -12.10 -4.41 5.19
N GLY A 147 -11.15 -5.24 4.77
CA GLY A 147 -9.72 -4.91 4.87
C GLY A 147 -9.31 -3.70 4.03
N GLY A 148 -9.99 -3.48 2.89
CA GLY A 148 -9.81 -2.30 2.04
C GLY A 148 -10.35 -1.04 2.68
N LYS A 149 -11.57 -1.08 3.21
CA LYS A 149 -12.19 0.03 3.96
C LYS A 149 -11.35 0.42 5.16
N ALA A 150 -10.82 -0.56 5.90
CA ALA A 150 -9.94 -0.29 7.03
C ALA A 150 -8.67 0.47 6.59
N LEU A 151 -8.06 0.09 5.46
CA LEU A 151 -6.92 0.80 4.89
C LEU A 151 -7.27 2.19 4.33
N LEU A 152 -8.42 2.34 3.67
CA LEU A 152 -8.90 3.62 3.15
C LEU A 152 -9.26 4.61 4.26
N ALA A 153 -9.68 4.12 5.43
CA ALA A 153 -9.97 4.96 6.58
C ALA A 153 -8.72 5.72 7.09
N LEU A 154 -7.52 5.25 6.75
CA LEU A 154 -6.26 5.94 7.08
C LEU A 154 -5.88 7.03 6.07
N GLU A 155 -6.57 7.09 4.93
CA GLU A 155 -6.34 8.10 3.89
C GLU A 155 -7.17 9.37 4.15
N PRO A 156 -6.66 10.55 3.76
CA PRO A 156 -7.45 11.78 3.73
C PRO A 156 -8.69 11.65 2.81
N PRO A 157 -9.83 12.26 3.15
CA PRO A 157 -11.06 12.21 2.34
C PRO A 157 -10.85 12.62 0.88
N GLU A 158 -10.01 13.62 0.63
CA GLU A 158 -9.65 14.15 -0.68
C GLU A 158 -8.91 13.08 -1.49
N ARG A 159 -8.01 12.34 -0.85
CA ARG A 159 -7.28 11.25 -1.49
C ARG A 159 -8.22 10.12 -1.85
N VAL A 160 -9.12 9.72 -0.95
CA VAL A 160 -10.16 8.72 -1.23
C VAL A 160 -11.00 9.14 -2.43
N ARG A 161 -11.51 10.38 -2.47
CA ARG A 161 -12.27 10.90 -3.62
C ARG A 161 -11.47 10.78 -4.93
N SER A 162 -10.19 11.17 -4.92
CA SER A 162 -9.33 11.08 -6.12
C SER A 162 -9.15 9.65 -6.63
N LEU A 163 -9.13 8.66 -5.73
CA LEU A 163 -8.93 7.24 -6.07
C LEU A 163 -10.13 6.65 -6.81
N PHE A 164 -11.36 7.10 -6.51
CA PHE A 164 -12.59 6.54 -7.08
C PHE A 164 -13.21 7.40 -8.19
N ALA A 165 -12.85 8.69 -8.29
CA ALA A 165 -13.31 9.58 -9.35
C ALA A 165 -12.43 9.54 -10.63
N GLY A 166 -11.20 9.00 -10.55
CA GLY A 166 -10.21 9.07 -11.63
C GLY A 166 -10.40 8.03 -12.75
N GLY A 167 -9.85 8.31 -13.93
CA GLY A 167 -9.91 7.40 -15.10
C GLY A 167 -9.32 6.00 -14.87
N ALA A 168 -8.34 5.87 -13.97
CA ALA A 168 -7.80 4.56 -13.58
C ALA A 168 -8.82 3.68 -12.84
N ALA A 169 -9.73 4.28 -12.05
CA ALA A 169 -10.83 3.55 -11.43
C ALA A 169 -11.84 3.09 -12.49
N GLY A 170 -12.12 3.93 -13.49
CA GLY A 170 -12.97 3.56 -14.63
C GLY A 170 -12.42 2.35 -15.40
N LEU A 171 -11.12 2.34 -15.70
CA LEU A 171 -10.44 1.24 -16.41
C LEU A 171 -10.41 -0.08 -15.63
N SER A 172 -10.50 -0.02 -14.30
CA SER A 172 -10.53 -1.20 -13.42
C SER A 172 -11.95 -1.61 -13.02
N GLY A 173 -12.98 -0.91 -13.54
CA GLY A 173 -14.38 -1.14 -13.18
C GLY A 173 -14.71 -0.76 -11.73
N GLN A 174 -13.91 0.12 -11.12
CA GLN A 174 -14.00 0.54 -9.72
C GLN A 174 -14.43 1.99 -9.55
N ALA A 175 -14.84 2.68 -10.62
CA ALA A 175 -15.30 4.06 -10.53
C ALA A 175 -16.60 4.16 -9.74
N LEU A 176 -16.69 5.17 -8.87
CA LEU A 176 -17.89 5.45 -8.08
C LEU A 176 -18.49 6.80 -8.49
N SER A 177 -19.81 6.92 -8.43
CA SER A 177 -20.49 8.21 -8.55
C SER A 177 -20.23 9.10 -7.33
N GLU A 178 -20.38 10.42 -7.47
CA GLU A 178 -20.22 11.37 -6.35
C GLU A 178 -21.07 10.98 -5.12
N ARG A 179 -22.29 10.48 -5.34
CA ARG A 179 -23.18 10.03 -4.25
C ARG A 179 -22.63 8.80 -3.52
N GLU A 180 -21.99 7.88 -4.24
CA GLU A 180 -21.34 6.70 -3.66
C GLU A 180 -20.06 7.08 -2.94
N ILE A 181 -19.28 8.02 -3.48
CA ILE A 181 -18.09 8.57 -2.82
C ILE A 181 -18.46 9.22 -1.48
N ASP A 182 -19.51 10.05 -1.45
CA ASP A 182 -19.98 10.67 -0.20
C ASP A 182 -20.49 9.64 0.82
N ARG A 183 -21.10 8.55 0.34
CA ARG A 183 -21.51 7.44 1.22
C ARG A 183 -20.29 6.72 1.78
N LEU A 184 -19.30 6.43 0.95
CA LEU A 184 -18.05 5.82 1.36
C LEU A 184 -17.32 6.69 2.38
N ALA A 185 -17.23 8.01 2.16
CA ALA A 185 -16.59 8.93 3.09
C ALA A 185 -17.20 8.87 4.50
N ARG A 186 -18.54 8.83 4.59
CA ARG A 186 -19.26 8.64 5.87
C ARG A 186 -19.00 7.28 6.50
N ASP A 187 -18.97 6.21 5.71
CA ASP A 187 -18.65 4.87 6.22
C ASP A 187 -17.24 4.85 6.81
N LEU A 188 -16.26 5.41 6.09
CA LEU A 188 -14.86 5.51 6.52
C LEU A 188 -14.68 6.35 7.78
N GLU A 189 -15.47 7.40 7.99
CA GLU A 189 -15.49 8.14 9.27
C GLU A 189 -15.95 7.27 10.44
N GLY A 190 -16.97 6.44 10.21
CA GLY A 190 -17.38 5.40 11.16
C GLY A 190 -16.24 4.43 11.48
N VAL A 191 -15.53 3.96 10.45
CA VAL A 191 -14.36 3.08 10.59
C VAL A 191 -13.24 3.74 11.41
N ARG A 192 -12.92 5.02 11.15
CA ARG A 192 -11.91 5.77 11.93
C ARG A 192 -12.25 5.83 13.41
N ARG A 193 -13.54 5.99 13.74
CA ARG A 193 -14.01 6.09 15.13
C ARG A 193 -13.96 4.76 15.88
N VAL A 194 -14.26 3.64 15.22
CA VAL A 194 -14.34 2.31 15.88
C VAL A 194 -13.12 1.43 15.68
N GLY A 195 -12.24 1.77 14.72
CA GLY A 195 -10.99 1.08 14.43
C GLY A 195 -11.11 -0.19 13.58
N TYR A 196 -12.32 -0.56 13.16
CA TYR A 196 -12.57 -1.70 12.28
C TYR A 196 -13.64 -1.39 11.25
N ALA A 197 -13.56 -2.04 10.10
CA ALA A 197 -14.52 -1.92 9.01
C ALA A 197 -15.36 -3.19 8.88
N VAL A 198 -16.60 -3.02 8.42
CA VAL A 198 -17.57 -4.10 8.26
C VAL A 198 -18.02 -4.15 6.81
N ASN A 199 -18.04 -5.36 6.26
CA ASN A 199 -18.65 -5.68 4.97
C ASN A 199 -19.95 -6.46 5.26
N ARG A 200 -21.07 -6.00 4.71
CA ARG A 200 -22.39 -6.63 4.83
C ARG A 200 -22.94 -6.96 3.44
N GLU A 201 -22.35 -7.97 2.80
CA GLU A 201 -22.69 -8.37 1.43
C GLU A 201 -22.32 -7.33 0.37
N ASP A 202 -21.42 -6.40 0.70
CA ASP A 202 -20.92 -5.36 -0.21
C ASP A 202 -20.04 -5.96 -1.31
N THR A 203 -19.29 -7.03 -1.00
CA THR A 203 -18.42 -7.70 -1.97
C THR A 203 -19.14 -8.78 -2.76
N GLU A 204 -19.90 -9.64 -2.06
CA GLU A 204 -20.53 -10.83 -2.61
C GLU A 204 -21.81 -11.12 -1.80
N PRO A 205 -22.93 -11.46 -2.45
CA PRO A 205 -24.14 -11.88 -1.75
C PRO A 205 -23.87 -13.06 -0.81
N GLY A 206 -24.41 -12.99 0.41
CA GLY A 206 -24.26 -13.99 1.46
C GLY A 206 -22.94 -13.93 2.23
N VAL A 207 -22.04 -12.98 1.94
CA VAL A 207 -20.73 -12.84 2.61
C VAL A 207 -20.71 -11.62 3.52
N GLY A 208 -20.36 -11.83 4.79
CA GLY A 208 -20.05 -10.75 5.73
C GLY A 208 -18.57 -10.80 6.13
N ALA A 209 -17.97 -9.66 6.45
CA ALA A 209 -16.61 -9.63 6.97
C ALA A 209 -16.35 -8.48 7.92
N VAL A 210 -15.36 -8.64 8.80
CA VAL A 210 -14.81 -7.56 9.64
C VAL A 210 -13.33 -7.44 9.34
N GLY A 211 -12.82 -6.21 9.22
CA GLY A 211 -11.43 -5.95 8.84
C GLY A 211 -10.80 -4.82 9.65
N VAL A 212 -9.49 -4.92 9.86
CA VAL A 212 -8.65 -3.93 10.55
C VAL A 212 -7.42 -3.63 9.69
N ALA A 213 -6.92 -2.40 9.80
CA ALA A 213 -5.69 -2.01 9.11
C ALA A 213 -4.48 -2.36 9.97
N LEU A 214 -3.47 -2.93 9.33
CA LEU A 214 -2.14 -3.14 9.89
C LEU A 214 -1.27 -1.95 9.51
N VAL A 215 -0.85 -1.21 10.54
CA VAL A 215 -0.03 -0.01 10.42
C VAL A 215 1.30 -0.29 11.11
N LEU A 216 2.40 -0.03 10.43
CA LEU A 216 3.73 -0.18 10.98
C LEU A 216 4.04 0.94 12.00
N PRO A 217 5.08 0.78 12.84
CA PRO A 217 5.45 1.77 13.86
C PRO A 217 5.76 3.17 13.30
N ASP A 218 6.18 3.27 12.04
CA ASP A 218 6.42 4.52 11.31
C ASP A 218 5.14 5.21 10.81
N GLY A 219 3.97 4.64 11.12
CA GLY A 219 2.66 5.13 10.67
C GLY A 219 2.25 4.65 9.28
N HIS A 220 3.05 3.81 8.61
CA HIS A 220 2.74 3.34 7.27
C HIS A 220 1.69 2.21 7.26
N PRO A 221 0.56 2.36 6.53
CA PRO A 221 -0.42 1.29 6.37
C PRO A 221 0.10 0.21 5.41
N LEU A 222 0.50 -0.94 5.95
CA LEU A 222 1.10 -2.03 5.18
C LEU A 222 0.06 -2.94 4.50
N ALA A 223 -0.93 -3.40 5.28
CA ALA A 223 -1.87 -4.43 4.87
C ALA A 223 -3.19 -4.35 5.65
N GLY A 224 -4.23 -5.02 5.17
CA GLY A 224 -5.50 -5.20 5.88
C GLY A 224 -5.64 -6.64 6.34
N LEU A 225 -6.02 -6.85 7.59
CA LEU A 225 -6.38 -8.16 8.14
C LEU A 225 -7.90 -8.24 8.24
N SER A 226 -8.51 -9.32 7.76
CA SER A 226 -9.97 -9.48 7.82
C SER A 226 -10.42 -10.91 8.09
N VAL A 227 -11.60 -11.04 8.69
CA VAL A 227 -12.28 -12.31 8.95
C VAL A 227 -13.59 -12.31 8.17
N SER A 228 -13.77 -13.28 7.31
CA SER A 228 -14.94 -13.44 6.44
C SER A 228 -15.74 -14.67 6.82
N ALA A 229 -17.05 -14.48 6.93
CA ALA A 229 -18.02 -15.51 7.28
C ALA A 229 -19.26 -15.40 6.38
N PRO A 230 -20.10 -16.44 6.29
CA PRO A 230 -21.47 -16.27 5.81
C PRO A 230 -22.16 -15.15 6.59
N VAL A 231 -22.88 -14.26 5.92
CA VAL A 231 -23.47 -13.03 6.51
C VAL A 231 -24.32 -13.32 7.75
N ARG A 232 -24.98 -14.49 7.81
CA ARG A 232 -25.78 -14.95 8.96
C ARG A 232 -24.96 -15.08 10.26
N ARG A 233 -23.64 -15.25 10.16
CA ARG A 233 -22.71 -15.35 11.29
C ARG A 233 -21.91 -14.07 11.54
N LEU A 234 -22.15 -13.00 10.77
CA LEU A 234 -21.43 -11.73 10.92
C LEU A 234 -21.59 -11.14 12.33
N SER A 235 -22.76 -11.31 12.96
CA SER A 235 -23.01 -10.85 14.34
C SER A 235 -22.04 -11.46 15.35
N HIS A 236 -21.57 -12.70 15.13
CA HIS A 236 -20.61 -13.35 16.02
C HIS A 236 -19.22 -12.68 15.93
N LEU A 237 -18.84 -12.23 14.73
CA LEU A 237 -17.59 -11.49 14.51
C LEU A 237 -17.61 -10.08 15.11
N LEU A 238 -18.79 -9.50 15.33
CA LEU A 238 -18.97 -8.17 15.91
C LEU A 238 -19.04 -8.18 17.45
N THR A 239 -18.93 -9.36 18.08
CA THR A 239 -18.88 -9.44 19.54
C THR A 239 -17.56 -8.86 20.07
N PRO A 240 -17.54 -8.22 21.26
CA PRO A 240 -16.31 -7.66 21.81
C PRO A 240 -15.14 -8.67 21.90
N PRO A 241 -15.34 -9.95 22.28
CA PRO A 241 -14.26 -10.94 22.27
C PRO A 241 -13.70 -11.24 20.87
N ALA A 242 -14.55 -11.34 19.86
CA ALA A 242 -14.11 -11.62 18.49
C ALA A 242 -13.32 -10.44 17.90
N ILE A 243 -13.81 -9.21 18.13
CA ILE A 243 -13.12 -7.98 17.73
C ILE A 243 -11.77 -7.86 18.45
N ALA A 244 -11.72 -8.14 19.76
CA ALA A 244 -10.47 -8.13 20.52
C ALA A 244 -9.45 -9.14 19.99
N ARG A 245 -9.89 -10.34 19.59
CA ARG A 245 -9.03 -11.36 18.96
C ARG A 245 -8.47 -10.90 17.61
N LEU A 246 -9.29 -10.26 16.78
CA LEU A 246 -8.84 -9.66 15.53
C LEU A 246 -7.79 -8.57 15.75
N PHE A 247 -8.00 -7.68 16.72
CA PHE A 247 -7.02 -6.66 17.08
C PHE A 247 -5.72 -7.24 17.64
N ALA A 248 -5.81 -8.24 18.52
CA ALA A 248 -4.61 -8.92 19.04
C ALA A 248 -3.79 -9.58 17.93
N ALA A 249 -4.46 -10.22 16.96
CA ALA A 249 -3.78 -10.80 15.79
C ALA A 249 -3.14 -9.73 14.89
N ARG A 250 -3.80 -8.58 14.71
CA ARG A 250 -3.20 -7.42 14.02
C ARG A 250 -1.94 -6.95 14.75
N ASP A 251 -1.99 -6.80 16.07
CA ASP A 251 -0.88 -6.23 16.86
C ASP A 251 0.34 -7.17 16.91
N ASP A 252 0.12 -8.48 17.03
CA ASP A 252 1.18 -9.48 16.90
C ASP A 252 1.81 -9.42 15.49
N LEU A 253 0.96 -9.35 14.44
CA LEU A 253 1.46 -9.24 13.07
C LEU A 253 2.22 -7.94 12.85
N THR A 254 1.77 -6.79 13.38
CA THR A 254 2.47 -5.50 13.32
C THR A 254 3.85 -5.61 13.97
N THR A 255 3.91 -6.21 15.16
CA THR A 255 5.16 -6.36 15.92
C THR A 255 6.17 -7.19 15.15
N ARG A 256 5.76 -8.33 14.58
CA ARG A 256 6.66 -9.19 13.80
C ARG A 256 7.01 -8.61 12.43
N ALA A 257 6.11 -7.79 11.87
CA ALA A 257 6.31 -7.11 10.60
C ALA A 257 7.13 -5.81 10.73
N ALA A 258 7.46 -5.34 11.95
CA ALA A 258 8.17 -4.09 12.18
C ALA A 258 9.56 -4.01 11.49
N HIS A 259 10.17 -5.16 11.22
CA HIS A 259 11.45 -5.27 10.52
C HIS A 259 11.30 -5.47 9.00
N LEU A 260 10.07 -5.56 8.49
CA LEU A 260 9.85 -5.46 7.06
C LEU A 260 10.10 -4.01 6.67
N ASP A 261 11.02 -3.77 5.75
CA ASP A 261 11.11 -2.52 5.00
C ASP A 261 10.05 -2.59 3.89
N PRO A 262 8.81 -2.07 4.05
CA PRO A 262 7.99 -1.85 2.88
C PRO A 262 8.62 -0.74 2.04
N PRO A 263 8.63 -0.84 0.70
CA PRO A 263 8.81 0.33 -0.13
C PRO A 263 7.68 1.29 0.24
N LEU A 264 8.07 2.47 0.75
CA LEU A 264 7.21 3.64 0.86
C LEU A 264 6.38 3.74 -0.43
N VAL A 265 5.09 3.42 -0.33
CA VAL A 265 4.17 3.47 -1.47
C VAL A 265 4.18 4.91 -1.97
N ALA A 266 4.74 5.11 -3.16
CA ALA A 266 4.62 6.34 -3.89
C ALA A 266 3.13 6.69 -4.00
N SER A 267 2.73 7.85 -3.47
CA SER A 267 1.59 8.55 -4.02
C SER A 267 1.93 8.76 -5.50
N THR A 268 1.28 7.99 -6.37
CA THR A 268 1.48 8.04 -7.81
C THR A 268 0.94 9.37 -8.32
N GLY A 269 1.72 10.43 -8.15
CA GLY A 269 1.64 11.66 -8.93
C GLY A 269 2.40 11.46 -10.22
N ARG A 270 1.81 10.71 -11.17
CA ARG A 270 2.24 10.87 -12.56
C ARG A 270 1.59 12.13 -13.09
N ASP A 271 2.41 13.16 -13.14
CA ASP A 271 2.40 14.31 -14.03
C ASP A 271 1.50 14.10 -15.26
N LEU A 272 0.27 14.61 -15.19
CA LEU A 272 -0.52 14.96 -16.37
C LEU A 272 -0.29 16.44 -16.57
N GLY A 273 0.53 16.77 -17.57
CA GLY A 273 0.93 18.13 -17.89
C GLY A 273 -0.25 19.09 -17.91
N LEU A 274 -0.27 19.97 -16.91
CA LEU A 274 -1.03 21.21 -16.92
C LEU A 274 0.01 22.29 -16.69
N THR A 275 0.38 22.95 -17.78
CA THR A 275 1.12 24.21 -17.77
C THR A 275 0.35 25.20 -16.90
N ALA A 276 0.91 25.53 -15.74
CA ALA A 276 0.38 26.59 -14.90
C ALA A 276 0.56 27.95 -15.62
N PRO A 277 -0.48 28.79 -15.71
CA PRO A 277 -0.31 30.16 -16.17
C PRO A 277 0.41 30.96 -15.09
N THR A 278 1.36 31.77 -15.53
CA THR A 278 2.07 32.77 -14.74
C THR A 278 1.13 33.90 -14.31
N ALA A 279 1.36 34.40 -13.08
CA ALA A 279 1.20 35.78 -12.57
C ALA A 279 0.45 35.85 -11.21
N PRO A 280 0.51 36.98 -10.48
CA PRO A 280 1.69 37.61 -9.91
C PRO A 280 1.54 37.85 -8.38
N GLY A 281 2.59 38.37 -7.75
CA GLY A 281 2.77 38.64 -6.33
C GLY A 281 1.54 38.94 -5.45
N GLY A 282 1.56 38.36 -4.24
CA GLY A 282 0.65 38.67 -3.15
C GLY A 282 1.21 38.15 -1.83
N ASN A 283 1.82 39.05 -1.06
CA ASN A 283 2.37 38.84 0.27
C ASN A 283 1.28 38.38 1.26
N GLY A 284 1.50 37.26 1.96
CA GLY A 284 0.51 36.67 2.86
C GLY A 284 1.14 35.71 3.89
N ALA A 285 1.97 36.27 4.78
CA ALA A 285 2.27 35.80 6.15
C ALA A 285 2.40 34.28 6.40
N MET A 286 3.60 33.73 6.17
CA MET A 286 4.08 32.55 6.89
C MET A 286 4.49 32.95 8.30
N THR A 287 3.77 32.47 9.29
CA THR A 287 4.09 32.69 10.70
C THR A 287 5.37 31.93 11.05
N HIS A 288 6.42 32.70 11.36
CA HIS A 288 7.75 32.27 11.77
C HIS A 288 7.78 31.17 12.85
N HIS A 289 8.44 30.04 12.58
CA HIS A 289 9.34 29.42 13.56
C HIS A 289 10.75 29.89 13.21
N LYS A 290 11.24 30.96 13.86
CA LYS A 290 12.54 31.58 13.55
C LYS A 290 13.75 30.78 14.04
N ASN A 291 13.54 29.72 14.81
CA ASN A 291 14.61 28.88 15.35
C ASN A 291 14.34 27.41 14.99
N ALA A 292 15.41 26.67 14.68
CA ALA A 292 15.36 25.22 14.53
C ALA A 292 14.87 24.57 15.83
N THR A 293 14.09 23.50 15.73
CA THR A 293 13.65 22.70 16.89
C THR A 293 14.72 21.70 17.33
N SER A 294 15.62 21.31 16.42
CA SER A 294 16.76 20.45 16.72
C SER A 294 17.92 20.69 15.75
N GLU A 295 19.17 20.54 16.22
CA GLU A 295 20.38 20.72 15.42
C GLU A 295 21.37 19.56 15.65
N ALA A 296 22.08 19.16 14.60
CA ALA A 296 23.21 18.22 14.68
C ALA A 296 24.39 18.75 13.86
N VAL A 297 25.59 18.68 14.43
CA VAL A 297 26.85 18.98 13.72
C VAL A 297 27.61 17.67 13.56
N VAL A 298 27.77 17.24 12.31
CA VAL A 298 28.40 15.97 11.98
C VAL A 298 29.80 16.23 11.46
N ALA A 299 30.81 15.82 12.24
CA ALA A 299 32.21 16.01 11.88
C ALA A 299 32.59 15.13 10.66
N THR A 300 33.04 15.75 9.57
CA THR A 300 33.45 15.05 8.34
C THR A 300 34.21 15.96 7.39
N ASP A 301 35.22 15.42 6.69
CA ASP A 301 35.95 16.06 5.59
C ASP A 301 35.16 16.06 4.26
N ARG A 302 33.99 15.39 4.22
CA ARG A 302 33.17 15.17 3.02
C ARG A 302 31.76 15.74 3.15
N ALA A 303 31.59 16.80 3.94
CA ALA A 303 30.30 17.43 4.22
C ALA A 303 29.45 17.69 2.96
N ALA A 304 30.02 18.28 1.92
CA ALA A 304 29.30 18.58 0.67
C ALA A 304 28.79 17.32 -0.05
N ARG A 305 29.60 16.25 -0.06
CA ARG A 305 29.20 14.97 -0.66
C ARG A 305 28.04 14.36 0.11
N TYR A 306 28.12 14.37 1.45
CA TYR A 306 27.09 13.77 2.29
C TYR A 306 25.79 14.56 2.28
N GLY A 307 25.86 15.90 2.32
CA GLY A 307 24.69 16.77 2.16
C GLY A 307 23.97 16.53 0.82
N LYS A 308 24.72 16.49 -0.29
CA LYS A 308 24.16 16.16 -1.62
C LYS A 308 23.56 14.76 -1.68
N GLN A 309 24.21 13.76 -1.09
CA GLN A 309 23.70 12.38 -1.06
C GLN A 309 22.40 12.29 -0.26
N LEU A 310 22.33 12.97 0.89
CA LEU A 310 21.16 13.02 1.74
C LEU A 310 19.99 13.73 1.04
N ALA A 311 20.23 14.91 0.47
CA ALA A 311 19.22 15.65 -0.30
C ALA A 311 18.76 14.87 -1.53
N SER A 312 19.67 14.24 -2.30
CA SER A 312 19.30 13.44 -3.48
C SER A 312 18.56 12.15 -3.10
N HIS A 313 18.92 11.50 -1.99
CA HIS A 313 18.27 10.29 -1.53
C HIS A 313 16.85 10.58 -1.01
N LEU A 314 16.72 11.57 -0.12
CA LEU A 314 15.45 11.97 0.46
C LEU A 314 14.57 12.69 -0.57
N GLY A 315 15.16 13.39 -1.54
CA GLY A 315 14.48 14.00 -2.70
C GLY A 315 13.70 13.02 -3.58
N ARG A 316 13.92 11.72 -3.44
CA ARG A 316 13.08 10.69 -4.08
C ARG A 316 11.69 10.57 -3.45
N LYS A 317 11.51 11.04 -2.21
CA LYS A 317 10.32 10.82 -1.37
C LYS A 317 9.85 12.08 -0.61
N ALA A 318 10.60 13.17 -0.71
CA ALA A 318 10.35 14.49 -0.12
C ALA A 318 10.76 15.57 -1.15
N THR A 319 10.31 16.81 -0.97
CA THR A 319 10.83 17.92 -1.78
C THR A 319 12.21 18.27 -1.23
N ALA A 320 13.27 18.05 -2.00
CA ALA A 320 14.62 18.35 -1.57
C ALA A 320 15.37 19.11 -2.65
N GLU A 321 16.13 20.12 -2.24
CA GLU A 321 17.00 20.92 -3.09
C GLU A 321 18.40 20.93 -2.49
N TRP A 322 19.41 20.96 -3.37
CA TRP A 322 20.80 21.07 -3.00
C TRP A 322 21.50 22.05 -3.95
N ASP A 323 22.10 23.07 -3.37
CA ASP A 323 22.93 24.06 -4.04
C ASP A 323 24.40 23.66 -3.88
N GLU A 324 25.02 23.25 -4.98
CA GLU A 324 26.44 22.87 -5.01
C GLU A 324 27.39 24.05 -4.83
N GLU A 325 27.00 25.25 -5.26
CA GLU A 325 27.83 26.46 -5.19
C GLU A 325 27.90 26.97 -3.75
N ASN A 326 26.76 26.97 -3.06
CA ASN A 326 26.66 27.45 -1.68
C ASN A 326 26.83 26.35 -0.62
N GLY A 327 26.97 25.09 -1.02
CA GLY A 327 27.13 23.97 -0.08
C GLY A 327 25.97 23.84 0.89
N SER A 328 24.75 24.12 0.44
CA SER A 328 23.55 24.13 1.29
C SER A 328 22.38 23.43 0.61
N GLY A 329 21.42 22.97 1.40
CA GLY A 329 20.23 22.32 0.87
C GLY A 329 19.08 22.33 1.86
N ALA A 330 17.89 22.10 1.35
CA ALA A 330 16.66 22.04 2.13
C ALA A 330 15.89 20.77 1.78
N ILE A 331 15.26 20.16 2.79
CA ILE A 331 14.44 18.95 2.64
C ILE A 331 13.12 19.21 3.35
N VAL A 332 12.02 19.25 2.61
CA VAL A 332 10.66 19.44 3.13
C VAL A 332 9.96 18.09 3.14
N PHE A 333 9.66 17.60 4.34
CA PHE A 333 9.03 16.29 4.53
C PHE A 333 7.51 16.34 4.34
N GLY A 334 6.93 17.47 3.94
CA GLY A 334 5.48 17.67 3.72
C GLY A 334 4.96 18.83 4.55
N GLU A 335 3.81 19.40 4.17
CA GLU A 335 3.29 20.68 4.71
C GLU A 335 3.20 20.70 6.25
N ASP A 336 2.88 19.57 6.88
CA ASP A 336 2.69 19.47 8.35
C ASP A 336 3.77 18.66 9.09
N ARG A 337 4.72 18.03 8.38
CA ARG A 337 5.72 17.13 9.01
C ARG A 337 7.00 17.85 9.43
N GLY A 338 7.28 19.01 8.84
CA GLY A 338 8.49 19.78 9.10
C GLY A 338 9.48 19.75 7.93
N HIS A 339 10.57 20.49 8.09
CA HIS A 339 11.65 20.57 7.12
C HIS A 339 13.01 20.52 7.80
N ALA A 340 14.03 20.23 7.01
CA ALA A 340 15.42 20.27 7.45
C ALA A 340 16.26 21.13 6.52
N GLU A 341 17.20 21.86 7.10
CA GLU A 341 18.24 22.59 6.38
C GLU A 341 19.57 21.88 6.58
N LEU A 342 20.37 21.81 5.52
CA LEU A 342 21.69 21.22 5.49
C LEU A 342 22.68 22.31 5.08
N VAL A 343 23.75 22.51 5.84
CA VAL A 343 24.75 23.54 5.57
C VAL A 343 26.14 22.97 5.78
N VAL A 344 26.98 23.03 4.76
CA VAL A 344 28.40 22.70 4.87
C VAL A 344 29.10 23.77 5.71
N GLN A 345 29.84 23.32 6.72
CA GLN A 345 30.73 24.13 7.55
C GLN A 345 32.17 23.67 7.36
N GLU A 346 33.12 24.45 7.89
CA GLU A 346 34.56 24.19 7.77
C GLU A 346 34.96 22.78 8.25
N ASP A 347 34.35 22.31 9.34
CA ASP A 347 34.67 21.03 10.00
C ASP A 347 33.55 19.98 9.96
N GLY A 348 32.51 20.18 9.13
CA GLY A 348 31.41 19.21 9.10
C GLY A 348 30.15 19.65 8.38
N LEU A 349 29.10 18.84 8.52
CA LEU A 349 27.76 19.12 8.02
C LEU A 349 26.86 19.53 9.19
N LEU A 350 26.38 20.77 9.17
CA LEU A 350 25.31 21.21 10.06
C LEU A 350 23.97 20.78 9.47
N MET A 351 23.14 20.16 10.29
CA MET A 351 21.75 19.83 9.98
C MET A 351 20.84 20.51 10.99
N ARG A 352 19.83 21.21 10.52
CA ARG A 352 18.79 21.84 11.33
C ARG A 352 17.44 21.24 11.00
N VAL A 353 16.66 20.89 12.00
CA VAL A 353 15.30 20.38 11.87
C VAL A 353 14.32 21.41 12.40
N TYR A 354 13.22 21.60 11.68
CA TYR A 354 12.10 22.47 12.02
C TYR A 354 10.84 21.62 11.97
N ALA A 355 10.39 21.15 13.13
CA ALA A 355 9.25 20.25 13.26
C ALA A 355 8.21 20.80 14.25
N ALA A 356 6.98 20.30 14.18
CA ALA A 356 6.03 20.48 15.27
C ALA A 356 6.46 19.65 16.49
N ALA A 357 6.09 20.09 17.69
CA ALA A 357 6.42 19.39 18.93
C ALA A 357 5.92 17.93 18.92
N GLY A 358 6.83 16.99 19.16
CA GLY A 358 6.60 15.55 19.12
C GLY A 358 6.97 14.87 17.80
N ALA A 359 7.41 15.62 16.79
CA ALA A 359 7.88 15.09 15.50
C ALA A 359 9.41 15.13 15.33
N GLU A 360 10.14 15.73 16.29
CA GLU A 360 11.59 15.90 16.25
C GLU A 360 12.31 14.54 16.14
N ASP A 361 11.98 13.59 17.02
CA ASP A 361 12.65 12.27 17.07
C ASP A 361 12.62 11.52 15.74
N ASN A 362 11.51 11.64 14.99
CA ASN A 362 11.35 10.98 13.70
C ASN A 362 12.27 11.60 12.64
N LEU A 363 12.29 12.93 12.55
CA LEU A 363 13.12 13.63 11.56
C LEU A 363 14.61 13.50 11.87
N GLU A 364 14.97 13.59 13.15
CA GLU A 364 16.34 13.35 13.61
C GLU A 364 16.82 11.95 13.24
N ASP A 365 16.00 10.93 13.48
CA ASP A 365 16.31 9.53 13.20
C ASP A 365 16.40 9.23 11.69
N VAL A 366 15.48 9.77 10.88
CA VAL A 366 15.53 9.64 9.42
C VAL A 366 16.81 10.25 8.86
N LEU A 367 17.13 11.50 9.22
CA LEU A 367 18.32 12.18 8.73
C LEU A 367 19.59 11.49 9.22
N GLY A 368 19.67 11.15 10.50
CA GLY A 368 20.82 10.51 11.11
C GLY A 368 21.12 9.13 10.55
N ARG A 369 20.13 8.22 10.46
CA ARG A 369 20.35 6.86 9.95
C ARG A 369 20.83 6.85 8.51
N HIS A 370 20.25 7.70 7.66
CA HIS A 370 20.68 7.78 6.26
C HIS A 370 22.09 8.33 6.13
N LEU A 371 22.44 9.37 6.90
CA LEU A 371 23.76 9.96 6.87
C LEU A 371 24.85 8.99 7.35
N VAL A 372 24.63 8.31 8.48
CA VAL A 372 25.54 7.28 9.02
C VAL A 372 25.72 6.13 8.03
N ARG A 373 24.65 5.71 7.35
CA ARG A 373 24.73 4.67 6.31
C ARG A 373 25.54 5.10 5.09
N PHE A 374 25.45 6.37 4.67
CA PHE A 374 26.28 6.88 3.57
C PHE A 374 27.76 6.98 3.98
N GLY A 375 28.01 7.33 5.23
CA GLY A 375 29.32 7.40 5.84
C GLY A 375 29.79 6.11 6.52
N SER A 376 29.31 4.93 6.10
CA SER A 376 29.63 3.66 6.77
C SER A 376 31.14 3.34 6.82
N ARG A 377 31.94 3.93 5.93
CA ARG A 377 33.41 3.83 5.94
C ARG A 377 34.12 4.92 6.73
N ASP A 378 33.40 5.96 7.10
CA ASP A 378 33.92 7.14 7.80
C ASP A 378 33.40 7.19 9.25
N GLU A 379 32.75 6.12 9.73
CA GLU A 379 32.28 5.93 11.12
C GLU A 379 31.52 7.14 11.69
N LEU A 380 30.68 7.77 10.88
CA LEU A 380 29.95 8.97 11.29
C LEU A 380 29.08 8.70 12.51
N VAL A 381 29.05 9.68 13.42
CA VAL A 381 28.12 9.76 14.53
C VAL A 381 27.30 11.03 14.36
N VAL A 382 25.98 10.90 14.48
CA VAL A 382 25.04 12.02 14.40
C VAL A 382 24.35 12.12 15.75
N SER A 383 24.65 13.17 16.51
CA SER A 383 24.01 13.44 17.80
C SER A 383 23.26 14.77 17.71
N TRP A 384 21.98 14.74 18.06
CA TRP A 384 21.09 15.90 17.98
C TRP A 384 20.99 16.65 19.30
N THR A 385 20.86 17.98 19.24
CA THR A 385 20.59 18.86 20.38
C THR A 385 19.32 19.65 20.08
N ARG A 386 18.31 19.53 20.95
CA ARG A 386 17.03 20.21 20.78
C ARG A 386 17.12 21.67 21.18
N ALA A 387 16.17 22.48 20.72
CA ALA A 387 16.14 23.92 20.98
C ALA A 387 16.06 24.30 22.47
N ASP A 388 15.54 23.40 23.31
CA ASP A 388 15.48 23.55 24.78
C ASP A 388 16.78 23.12 25.50
N GLY A 389 17.80 22.71 24.75
CA GLY A 389 19.10 22.23 25.25
C GLY A 389 19.09 20.77 25.70
N SER A 390 17.97 20.05 25.56
CA SER A 390 17.92 18.62 25.83
C SER A 390 18.61 17.81 24.71
N ALA A 391 19.10 16.62 25.07
CA ALA A 391 19.66 15.68 24.09
C ALA A 391 18.53 15.12 23.21
N GLY A 392 18.74 15.17 21.89
CA GLY A 392 17.91 14.47 20.91
C GLY A 392 18.38 13.01 20.72
N THR A 393 18.03 12.45 19.57
CA THR A 393 18.47 11.11 19.17
C THR A 393 19.96 11.08 18.81
N GLU A 394 20.55 9.88 18.83
CA GLU A 394 21.91 9.63 18.35
C GLU A 394 21.92 8.43 17.41
N GLN A 395 22.59 8.57 16.27
CA GLN A 395 22.77 7.49 15.30
C GLN A 395 24.26 7.23 15.07
N ARG A 396 24.64 5.94 15.10
CA ARG A 396 25.97 5.41 14.78
C ARG A 396 25.83 4.04 14.13
N LEU A 397 26.80 3.65 13.30
CA LEU A 397 26.78 2.34 12.65
C LEU A 397 27.11 1.27 13.69
N THR A 398 26.21 0.33 13.94
CA THR A 398 26.46 -0.85 14.79
C THR A 398 26.81 -2.04 13.91
N GLU A 399 27.76 -2.90 14.35
CA GLU A 399 28.37 -3.98 13.55
C GLU A 399 27.41 -5.09 13.02
N ASP A 400 26.09 -5.00 13.26
CA ASP A 400 25.08 -6.00 12.87
C ASP A 400 23.99 -5.46 11.90
N SER A 401 24.32 -4.56 10.96
CA SER A 401 23.35 -4.02 9.97
C SER A 401 23.69 -4.29 8.50
#